data_AF-A0A418N5M7-F1
#
_entry.id   AF-A0A418N5M7-F1
#
_cell.length_a   1.000
_cell.length_b   1.000
_cell.length_c   1.000
_cell.angle_alpha   90.00
_cell.angle_beta   90.00
_cell.angle_gamma   90.00
#
_symmetry.space_group_name_H-M   'P 1'
#
loop_
_entity.id
_entity.type
_entity.pdbx_description
1 polymer ?
#
loop_
_entity_poly.entity_id
_entity_poly.type
_entity_poly.pdbx_seq_one_letter_code
_entity_poly.pdbx_strand_id
1 'polypeptide(L)'
;MKRLCLYPIGLLMFLLLLNACSPGETPPQEDDPKEQDSIPLDISLEQMSLQDLNDEPVRTAISRLSSMGGTTTSKNMGSDLYGFTVDTSMVKVITHDDVTSYTFPIKRDRNDGSFFENLVLQRNPSGNLQAFLVRYHLKDGIRALAEHGSFSFEGRRELFSLDLERLDVGIVEKNDTCYDVVELWCHFGGTDHPAGEMCILEAQLTGDDRLFYKESMVCLIGGSGSGIPGEPDLGNGEGGNGGGAGFEDPYIITAPTNVSLYEFQLKEFASGKLSQAERGYYNSDSNIKNIVDGYLIDNGVTNLAMFKAKNHLSLGHDLSLTPQQFVWYFQHRDSGEVEDLKQYLQDQSNSAKAKAFGKESISAWMDNGEVDFEEEIIYDAELLDCQKTVLMALKNTPESRISEILNDFSGEGPNSRNYGWKVKTGNLGIGEANAITVNFGDLAVTTINNNRMANATDIKLAATFIHEAIHAWLSFHFNQEEPGNVYEEYVEYYNAYINKEANANNIGHNAMADVFRNRIKNAIRAYGESKGYVIDNFVYEALAWGGLTDMQIIQNNIESTITHPKFLEYVPNANTRSQILNILNAERHNQLGFGNAVPKGQQPCN
;
A
#
# COMPACT_ATOMS: atom_id res chain seq x y z
N MET A 1 -9.96 47.81 30.33
CA MET A 1 -10.64 48.96 29.71
C MET A 1 -11.82 48.45 28.90
N LYS A 2 -13.00 49.04 29.10
CA LYS A 2 -14.27 48.70 28.43
C LYS A 2 -14.34 49.34 27.03
N ARG A 3 -15.08 48.72 26.11
CA ARG A 3 -16.23 49.38 25.45
C ARG A 3 -17.21 48.34 24.87
N LEU A 4 -18.45 48.43 25.38
CA LEU A 4 -19.72 47.91 24.87
C LEU A 4 -20.31 48.86 23.81
N CYS A 5 -21.21 48.37 22.96
CA CYS A 5 -22.55 48.92 22.60
C CYS A 5 -23.20 47.95 21.58
N LEU A 6 -24.22 47.14 21.87
CA LEU A 6 -25.68 47.37 22.10
C LEU A 6 -26.49 47.94 20.90
N TYR A 7 -27.39 47.08 20.39
CA TYR A 7 -28.55 47.19 19.49
C TYR A 7 -29.64 48.18 19.99
N PRO A 8 -30.66 48.64 19.18
CA PRO A 8 -31.92 47.85 18.97
C PRO A 8 -32.83 48.15 17.73
N ILE A 9 -33.60 47.12 17.34
CA ILE A 9 -35.08 47.01 17.09
C ILE A 9 -35.82 48.04 16.20
N GLY A 10 -36.64 47.54 15.26
CA GLY A 10 -37.83 48.25 14.73
C GLY A 10 -38.61 47.51 13.62
N LEU A 11 -39.88 47.17 13.90
CA LEU A 11 -40.81 46.33 13.14
C LEU A 11 -41.99 47.18 12.60
N LEU A 12 -42.44 47.01 11.35
CA LEU A 12 -43.80 47.39 10.83
C LEU A 12 -43.99 46.84 9.38
N MET A 13 -44.73 45.77 9.09
CA MET A 13 -46.20 45.55 8.97
C MET A 13 -46.95 46.34 7.86
N PHE A 14 -47.48 45.56 6.89
CA PHE A 14 -48.72 45.70 6.10
C PHE A 14 -48.83 46.68 4.92
N LEU A 15 -49.08 46.13 3.70
CA LEU A 15 -50.41 46.21 3.05
C LEU A 15 -50.51 45.37 1.76
N LEU A 16 -51.45 44.42 1.79
CA LEU A 16 -52.11 43.78 0.65
C LEU A 16 -52.90 44.80 -0.19
N LEU A 17 -52.88 44.65 -1.52
CA LEU A 17 -54.06 44.91 -2.36
C LEU A 17 -54.15 43.90 -3.51
N LEU A 18 -55.30 43.22 -3.55
CA LEU A 18 -55.81 42.37 -4.62
C LEU A 18 -56.43 43.23 -5.75
N ASN A 19 -56.35 42.73 -6.98
CA ASN A 19 -57.39 42.77 -8.03
C ASN A 19 -56.91 41.82 -9.16
N ALA A 20 -57.48 40.63 -9.32
CA ALA A 20 -58.75 40.33 -9.99
C ALA A 20 -58.75 40.60 -11.50
N CYS A 21 -58.59 39.52 -12.29
CA CYS A 21 -59.22 39.33 -13.60
C CYS A 21 -59.40 37.82 -13.87
N SER A 22 -60.56 37.45 -14.39
CA SER A 22 -61.05 36.11 -14.77
C SER A 22 -61.65 36.23 -16.18
N PRO A 23 -62.10 35.17 -16.87
CA PRO A 23 -61.45 33.91 -17.24
C PRO A 23 -61.32 33.77 -18.78
N GLY A 24 -60.46 32.89 -19.26
CA GLY A 24 -60.38 32.49 -20.67
C GLY A 24 -60.32 30.97 -20.77
N GLU A 25 -61.20 30.41 -21.59
CA GLU A 25 -61.66 29.02 -21.64
C GLU A 25 -60.59 28.00 -22.09
N THR A 26 -60.67 26.80 -21.50
CA THR A 26 -59.91 25.59 -21.81
C THR A 26 -60.40 24.86 -23.07
N PRO A 27 -59.50 24.30 -23.90
CA PRO A 27 -59.74 23.10 -24.72
C PRO A 27 -59.25 21.82 -23.98
N PRO A 28 -59.65 20.62 -24.44
CA PRO A 28 -60.02 19.51 -23.57
C PRO A 28 -58.88 18.60 -23.11
N GLN A 29 -59.19 17.96 -21.99
CA GLN A 29 -58.51 16.87 -21.29
C GLN A 29 -58.29 15.65 -22.20
N GLU A 30 -57.04 15.20 -22.32
CA GLU A 30 -56.68 13.80 -22.58
C GLU A 30 -56.00 13.26 -21.31
N ASP A 31 -56.43 12.05 -20.94
CA ASP A 31 -56.30 11.35 -19.66
C ASP A 31 -55.01 11.55 -18.85
N ASP A 32 -55.20 11.82 -17.55
CA ASP A 32 -54.16 11.72 -16.51
C ASP A 32 -53.44 10.35 -16.61
N PRO A 33 -52.12 10.31 -16.78
CA PRO A 33 -51.35 9.14 -16.39
C PRO A 33 -51.46 9.02 -14.87
N LYS A 34 -52.02 7.89 -14.43
CA LYS A 34 -52.07 7.50 -13.02
C LYS A 34 -50.68 7.67 -12.39
N GLU A 35 -50.69 8.33 -11.24
CA GLU A 35 -49.64 8.35 -10.23
C GLU A 35 -48.94 6.98 -10.16
N GLN A 36 -47.68 6.94 -10.60
CA GLN A 36 -46.86 5.74 -10.62
C GLN A 36 -46.34 5.55 -9.19
N ASP A 37 -46.89 4.54 -8.51
CA ASP A 37 -46.49 4.14 -7.16
C ASP A 37 -44.97 3.90 -7.10
N SER A 38 -44.32 4.64 -6.21
CA SER A 38 -42.92 4.47 -5.82
C SER A 38 -42.69 3.07 -5.24
N ILE A 39 -41.75 2.30 -5.80
CA ILE A 39 -41.36 0.97 -5.28
C ILE A 39 -40.36 1.16 -4.13
N PRO A 40 -40.61 0.62 -2.92
CA PRO A 40 -39.61 0.54 -1.86
C PRO A 40 -38.56 -0.53 -2.21
N LEU A 41 -37.29 -0.16 -2.20
CA LEU A 41 -36.12 -0.97 -2.58
C LEU A 41 -35.85 -2.12 -1.58
N ASP A 42 -36.40 -3.33 -1.81
CA ASP A 42 -36.04 -4.58 -1.10
C ASP A 42 -35.14 -5.49 -1.96
N ILE A 43 -34.16 -4.89 -2.63
CA ILE A 43 -33.20 -5.57 -3.49
C ILE A 43 -31.80 -5.35 -2.94
N SER A 44 -31.04 -6.43 -2.73
CA SER A 44 -29.59 -6.38 -2.53
C SER A 44 -28.87 -7.04 -3.69
N LEU A 45 -27.75 -6.43 -4.12
CA LEU A 45 -26.79 -7.05 -5.02
C LEU A 45 -25.40 -6.93 -4.40
N GLU A 46 -24.76 -8.07 -4.18
CA GLU A 46 -23.41 -8.18 -3.65
C GLU A 46 -22.49 -8.86 -4.67
N GLN A 47 -21.20 -8.55 -4.62
CA GLN A 47 -20.16 -9.22 -5.41
C GLN A 47 -19.07 -9.76 -4.50
N MET A 48 -18.73 -11.04 -4.64
CA MET A 48 -17.73 -11.70 -3.79
C MET A 48 -17.12 -12.92 -4.48
N SER A 49 -16.00 -13.42 -3.96
CA SER A 49 -15.45 -14.70 -4.42
C SER A 49 -16.28 -15.87 -3.88
N LEU A 50 -16.15 -17.05 -4.51
CA LEU A 50 -16.78 -18.27 -3.97
C LEU A 50 -16.26 -18.64 -2.57
N GLN A 51 -15.03 -18.26 -2.21
CA GLN A 51 -14.44 -18.58 -0.91
C GLN A 51 -15.09 -17.75 0.21
N ASP A 52 -15.44 -16.50 -0.09
CA ASP A 52 -16.08 -15.57 0.84
C ASP A 52 -17.60 -15.79 0.94
N LEU A 53 -18.17 -16.57 0.01
CA LEU A 53 -19.59 -16.86 -0.03
C LEU A 53 -20.02 -17.74 1.16
N ASN A 54 -20.87 -17.19 2.03
CA ASN A 54 -21.43 -17.88 3.19
C ASN A 54 -22.66 -18.75 2.85
N ASP A 55 -22.58 -19.57 1.80
CA ASP A 55 -23.60 -20.58 1.43
C ASP A 55 -22.92 -21.92 1.10
N GLU A 56 -22.93 -22.84 2.06
CA GLU A 56 -22.35 -24.19 1.92
C GLU A 56 -22.96 -25.02 0.78
N PRO A 57 -24.30 -25.09 0.61
CA PRO A 57 -24.92 -25.76 -0.54
C PRO A 57 -24.41 -25.25 -1.90
N VAL A 58 -24.30 -23.94 -2.08
CA VAL A 58 -23.77 -23.34 -3.32
C VAL A 58 -22.31 -23.73 -3.53
N ARG A 59 -21.46 -23.58 -2.51
CA ARG A 59 -20.04 -23.99 -2.58
C ARG A 59 -19.88 -25.47 -2.91
N THR A 60 -20.73 -26.31 -2.32
CA THR A 60 -20.76 -27.75 -2.60
C THR A 60 -21.18 -28.04 -4.04
N ALA A 61 -22.22 -27.38 -4.54
CA ALA A 61 -22.70 -27.56 -5.90
C ALA A 61 -21.63 -27.18 -6.94
N ILE A 62 -20.95 -26.04 -6.74
CA ILE A 62 -19.84 -25.61 -7.61
C ILE A 62 -18.66 -26.58 -7.53
N SER A 63 -18.27 -27.00 -6.32
CA SER A 63 -17.18 -27.99 -6.15
C SER A 63 -17.49 -29.31 -6.83
N ARG A 64 -18.74 -29.79 -6.78
CA ARG A 64 -19.17 -31.01 -7.46
C ARG A 64 -19.11 -30.85 -8.97
N LEU A 65 -19.66 -29.76 -9.51
CA LEU A 65 -19.59 -29.45 -10.93
C LEU A 65 -18.14 -29.45 -11.45
N SER A 66 -17.20 -28.87 -10.69
CA SER A 66 -15.77 -28.90 -11.03
C SER A 66 -15.14 -30.31 -10.95
N SER A 67 -15.62 -31.17 -10.06
CA SER A 67 -15.11 -32.55 -9.88
C SER A 67 -15.63 -33.57 -10.89
N MET A 68 -16.65 -33.22 -11.68
CA MET A 68 -17.31 -34.11 -12.64
C MET A 68 -16.55 -34.26 -13.97
N GLY A 69 -15.38 -33.62 -14.12
CA GLY A 69 -14.41 -33.88 -15.18
C GLY A 69 -13.53 -35.08 -14.84
N GLY A 70 -13.36 -36.01 -15.79
CA GLY A 70 -12.64 -37.27 -15.57
C GLY A 70 -11.19 -37.09 -15.11
N THR A 71 -10.71 -38.07 -14.33
CA THR A 71 -9.33 -38.22 -13.85
C THR A 71 -8.30 -38.12 -14.98
N THR A 72 -7.72 -36.94 -15.19
CA THR A 72 -6.37 -36.80 -15.75
C THR A 72 -5.59 -35.75 -14.96
N THR A 73 -4.43 -36.17 -14.45
CA THR A 73 -3.50 -35.36 -13.66
C THR A 73 -2.87 -34.27 -14.53
N SER A 74 -3.39 -33.04 -14.45
CA SER A 74 -2.68 -31.80 -14.76
C SER A 74 -3.40 -30.64 -14.10
N LYS A 75 -2.66 -29.71 -13.50
CA LYS A 75 -3.19 -28.50 -12.86
C LYS A 75 -3.90 -27.63 -13.90
N ASN A 76 -5.22 -27.77 -14.01
CA ASN A 76 -6.22 -26.81 -14.47
C ASN A 76 -7.59 -27.50 -14.31
N MET A 77 -8.38 -27.11 -13.31
CA MET A 77 -9.69 -27.72 -13.03
C MET A 77 -10.74 -27.20 -14.02
N GLY A 78 -10.87 -27.85 -15.18
CA GLY A 78 -11.94 -27.64 -16.16
C GLY A 78 -12.92 -28.81 -16.18
N SER A 79 -14.22 -28.54 -16.24
CA SER A 79 -15.26 -29.57 -16.25
C SER A 79 -15.47 -30.13 -17.67
N ASP A 80 -15.23 -31.43 -17.85
CA ASP A 80 -15.34 -32.11 -19.16
C ASP A 80 -16.78 -32.52 -19.52
N LEU A 81 -17.75 -32.38 -18.60
CA LEU A 81 -19.13 -32.87 -18.82
C LEU A 81 -19.97 -31.93 -19.69
N TYR A 82 -19.78 -30.61 -19.54
CA TYR A 82 -20.56 -29.59 -20.26
C TYR A 82 -19.70 -28.67 -21.14
N GLY A 83 -18.38 -28.92 -21.22
CA GLY A 83 -17.45 -28.16 -22.06
C GLY A 83 -17.31 -26.70 -21.65
N PHE A 84 -17.39 -26.40 -20.35
CA PHE A 84 -17.14 -25.06 -19.79
C PHE A 84 -16.45 -25.15 -18.42
N THR A 85 -15.81 -24.05 -18.02
CA THR A 85 -15.25 -23.83 -16.68
C THR A 85 -16.01 -22.69 -16.01
N VAL A 86 -16.32 -22.83 -14.73
CA VAL A 86 -16.95 -21.76 -13.93
C VAL A 86 -15.86 -20.86 -13.36
N ASP A 87 -16.01 -19.54 -13.53
CA ASP A 87 -15.16 -18.57 -12.85
C ASP A 87 -15.67 -18.38 -11.42
N THR A 88 -14.83 -18.70 -10.43
CA THR A 88 -15.15 -18.64 -9.01
C THR A 88 -14.57 -17.42 -8.31
N SER A 89 -13.87 -16.55 -9.05
CA SER A 89 -13.29 -15.31 -8.51
C SER A 89 -14.35 -14.25 -8.20
N MET A 90 -15.48 -14.29 -8.91
CA MET A 90 -16.57 -13.32 -8.75
C MET A 90 -17.92 -13.99 -8.95
N VAL A 91 -18.77 -13.84 -7.94
CA VAL A 91 -20.16 -14.28 -7.88
C VAL A 91 -21.01 -13.06 -7.62
N LYS A 92 -22.01 -12.82 -8.47
CA LYS A 92 -23.04 -11.80 -8.19
C LYS A 92 -24.19 -12.45 -7.42
N VAL A 93 -24.49 -11.93 -6.24
CA VAL A 93 -25.56 -12.43 -5.35
C VAL A 93 -26.69 -11.41 -5.35
N ILE A 94 -27.87 -11.78 -5.86
CA ILE A 94 -29.08 -10.95 -5.75
C ILE A 94 -30.00 -11.55 -4.68
N THR A 95 -30.43 -10.72 -3.73
CA THR A 95 -31.55 -11.06 -2.83
C THR A 95 -32.72 -10.14 -3.12
N HIS A 96 -33.90 -10.72 -3.32
CA HIS A 96 -35.16 -10.01 -3.52
C HIS A 96 -36.29 -10.85 -2.92
N ASP A 97 -37.04 -10.26 -1.99
CA ASP A 97 -38.01 -10.97 -1.16
C ASP A 97 -37.40 -12.25 -0.52
N ASP A 98 -38.03 -13.41 -0.70
CA ASP A 98 -37.58 -14.71 -0.20
C ASP A 98 -36.70 -15.50 -1.20
N VAL A 99 -36.17 -14.84 -2.24
CA VAL A 99 -35.34 -15.47 -3.29
C VAL A 99 -33.92 -14.93 -3.26
N THR A 100 -32.96 -15.85 -3.31
CA THR A 100 -31.53 -15.52 -3.49
C THR A 100 -30.99 -16.21 -4.74
N SER A 101 -30.36 -15.44 -5.62
CA SER A 101 -29.73 -15.93 -6.84
C SER A 101 -28.22 -15.65 -6.86
N TYR A 102 -27.45 -16.59 -7.40
CA TYR A 102 -26.00 -16.57 -7.51
C TYR A 102 -25.63 -16.73 -8.99
N THR A 103 -25.09 -15.67 -9.59
CA THR A 103 -24.70 -15.65 -11.00
C THR A 103 -23.18 -15.76 -11.13
N PHE A 104 -22.72 -16.82 -11.79
CA PHE A 104 -21.31 -17.12 -12.05
C PHE A 104 -20.99 -16.93 -13.53
N PRO A 105 -19.90 -16.21 -13.88
CA PRO A 105 -19.37 -16.24 -15.22
C PRO A 105 -18.90 -17.65 -15.59
N ILE A 106 -19.10 -18.06 -16.86
CA ILE A 106 -18.51 -19.30 -17.36
C ILE A 106 -17.65 -19.05 -18.60
N LYS A 107 -16.67 -19.93 -18.82
CA LYS A 107 -15.72 -19.88 -19.93
C LYS A 107 -15.75 -21.19 -20.72
N ARG A 108 -15.87 -21.09 -22.04
CA ARG A 108 -15.71 -22.22 -22.98
C ARG A 108 -14.39 -22.12 -23.73
N ASP A 109 -13.82 -23.27 -24.10
CA ASP A 109 -12.58 -23.33 -24.90
C ASP A 109 -12.76 -22.79 -26.32
N ARG A 110 -13.99 -22.83 -26.84
CA ARG A 110 -14.38 -22.27 -28.15
C ARG A 110 -15.62 -21.40 -27.98
N ASN A 111 -15.45 -20.09 -28.12
CA ASN A 111 -16.52 -19.10 -28.23
C ASN A 111 -16.09 -18.09 -29.30
N ASP A 112 -16.95 -17.84 -30.28
CA ASP A 112 -16.71 -16.91 -31.40
C ASP A 112 -17.11 -15.46 -31.07
N GLY A 113 -17.58 -15.22 -29.84
CA GLY A 113 -18.02 -13.91 -29.36
C GLY A 113 -19.46 -13.57 -29.75
N SER A 114 -20.21 -14.51 -30.34
CA SER A 114 -21.64 -14.32 -30.64
C SER A 114 -22.55 -14.47 -29.42
N PHE A 115 -22.04 -15.03 -28.33
CA PHE A 115 -22.78 -15.15 -27.07
C PHE A 115 -21.85 -15.13 -25.85
N PHE A 116 -22.42 -14.93 -24.67
CA PHE A 116 -21.79 -15.29 -23.39
C PHE A 116 -22.79 -16.04 -22.51
N GLU A 117 -22.29 -16.70 -21.47
CA GLU A 117 -23.10 -17.56 -20.63
C GLU A 117 -22.79 -17.36 -19.15
N ASN A 118 -23.81 -17.52 -18.32
CA ASN A 118 -23.68 -17.57 -16.88
C ASN A 118 -24.31 -18.84 -16.32
N LEU A 119 -23.67 -19.42 -15.32
CA LEU A 119 -24.29 -20.41 -14.45
C LEU A 119 -25.05 -19.65 -13.37
N VAL A 120 -26.35 -19.88 -13.27
CA VAL A 120 -27.22 -19.25 -12.28
C VAL A 120 -27.70 -20.33 -11.32
N LEU A 121 -27.40 -20.17 -10.04
CA LEU A 121 -27.99 -20.96 -8.97
C LEU A 121 -29.03 -20.10 -8.26
N GLN A 122 -30.23 -20.61 -7.99
CA GLN A 122 -31.27 -19.85 -7.32
C GLN A 122 -31.90 -20.67 -6.19
N ARG A 123 -32.07 -20.05 -5.02
CA ARG A 123 -32.85 -20.60 -3.92
C ARG A 123 -34.27 -20.07 -4.01
N ASN A 124 -35.23 -20.96 -4.17
CA ASN A 124 -36.64 -20.59 -4.15
C ASN A 124 -37.14 -20.32 -2.72
N PRO A 125 -38.36 -19.77 -2.53
CA PRO A 125 -38.91 -19.50 -1.18
C PRO A 125 -39.05 -20.75 -0.29
N SER A 126 -39.08 -21.95 -0.89
CA SER A 126 -39.08 -23.22 -0.14
C SER A 126 -37.68 -23.66 0.32
N GLY A 127 -36.65 -22.87 0.02
CA GLY A 127 -35.26 -23.16 0.36
C GLY A 127 -34.55 -24.13 -0.60
N ASN A 128 -35.20 -24.60 -1.66
CA ASN A 128 -34.61 -25.51 -2.62
C ASN A 128 -33.70 -24.74 -3.59
N LEU A 129 -32.47 -25.22 -3.77
CA LEU A 129 -31.55 -24.70 -4.76
C LEU A 129 -31.90 -25.29 -6.13
N GLN A 130 -31.84 -24.49 -7.18
CA GLN A 130 -32.02 -24.85 -8.59
C GLN A 130 -30.83 -24.31 -9.40
N ALA A 131 -30.49 -24.95 -10.53
CA ALA A 131 -29.36 -24.55 -11.38
C ALA A 131 -29.76 -24.43 -12.85
N PHE A 132 -29.38 -23.31 -13.45
CA PHE A 132 -29.66 -22.97 -14.84
C PHE A 132 -28.38 -22.52 -15.54
N LEU A 133 -28.23 -22.86 -16.81
CA LEU A 133 -27.27 -22.20 -17.67
C LEU A 133 -28.03 -21.20 -18.55
N VAL A 134 -27.71 -19.91 -18.37
CA VAL A 134 -28.31 -18.82 -19.14
C VAL A 134 -27.33 -18.39 -20.22
N ARG A 135 -27.72 -18.49 -21.48
CA ARG A 135 -26.96 -17.99 -22.64
C ARG A 135 -27.57 -16.71 -23.17
N TYR A 136 -26.73 -15.70 -23.33
CA TYR A 136 -27.07 -14.40 -23.89
C TYR A 136 -26.47 -14.30 -25.29
N HIS A 137 -27.31 -14.46 -26.31
CA HIS A 137 -26.93 -14.25 -27.71
C HIS A 137 -26.83 -12.75 -27.97
N LEU A 138 -25.75 -12.32 -28.62
CA LEU A 138 -25.43 -10.92 -28.85
C LEU A 138 -25.87 -10.51 -30.25
N LYS A 139 -26.72 -9.49 -30.36
CA LYS A 139 -27.15 -8.90 -31.64
C LYS A 139 -26.06 -8.04 -32.27
N ASP A 140 -25.50 -7.12 -31.49
CA ASP A 140 -24.48 -6.14 -31.91
C ASP A 140 -23.19 -6.22 -31.06
N GLY A 141 -22.93 -7.39 -30.48
CA GLY A 141 -21.83 -7.60 -29.54
C GLY A 141 -22.06 -6.92 -28.18
N ILE A 142 -20.98 -6.77 -27.42
CA ILE A 142 -20.96 -6.10 -26.12
C ILE A 142 -20.32 -4.72 -26.27
N ARG A 143 -20.92 -3.69 -25.66
CA ARG A 143 -20.32 -2.36 -25.53
C ARG A 143 -20.00 -2.09 -24.06
N ALA A 144 -18.71 -1.99 -23.75
CA ALA A 144 -18.27 -1.76 -22.37
C ALA A 144 -18.72 -0.37 -21.86
N LEU A 145 -19.14 -0.31 -20.60
CA LEU A 145 -19.49 0.90 -19.88
C LEU A 145 -18.57 1.01 -18.66
N ALA A 146 -17.32 1.41 -18.94
CA ALA A 146 -16.23 1.39 -17.97
C ALA A 146 -16.48 2.28 -16.74
N GLU A 147 -17.12 3.44 -16.95
CA GLU A 147 -17.47 4.38 -15.87
C GLU A 147 -18.33 3.73 -14.78
N HIS A 148 -19.16 2.75 -15.16
CA HIS A 148 -20.07 2.06 -14.26
C HIS A 148 -19.72 0.58 -14.03
N GLY A 149 -18.48 0.17 -14.37
CA GLY A 149 -17.98 -1.18 -14.13
C GLY A 149 -18.83 -2.29 -14.77
N SER A 150 -19.47 -2.00 -15.90
CA SER A 150 -20.42 -2.92 -16.54
C SER A 150 -20.34 -2.82 -18.07
N PHE A 151 -21.35 -3.30 -18.78
CA PHE A 151 -21.40 -3.35 -20.24
C PHE A 151 -22.84 -3.38 -20.73
N SER A 152 -23.15 -2.68 -21.82
CA SER A 152 -24.44 -2.84 -22.49
C SER A 152 -24.39 -3.94 -23.54
N PHE A 153 -25.51 -4.63 -23.74
CA PHE A 153 -25.70 -5.58 -24.83
C PHE A 153 -27.18 -5.69 -25.19
N GLU A 154 -27.45 -6.15 -26.41
CA GLU A 154 -28.79 -6.52 -26.89
C GLU A 154 -28.76 -7.94 -27.44
N GLY A 155 -29.91 -8.61 -27.40
CA GLY A 155 -30.13 -9.89 -28.08
C GLY A 155 -31.05 -10.84 -27.32
N ARG A 156 -31.02 -12.12 -27.66
CA ARG A 156 -31.98 -13.12 -27.13
C ARG A 156 -31.37 -13.98 -26.02
N ARG A 157 -32.23 -14.50 -25.15
CA ARG A 157 -31.84 -15.38 -24.04
C ARG A 157 -32.24 -16.81 -24.36
N GLU A 158 -31.43 -17.76 -23.92
CA GLU A 158 -31.66 -19.19 -24.05
C GLU A 158 -31.30 -19.88 -22.73
N LEU A 159 -32.16 -20.80 -22.27
CA LEU A 159 -31.97 -21.53 -21.03
C LEU A 159 -31.65 -22.99 -21.30
N PHE A 160 -30.70 -23.52 -20.54
CA PHE A 160 -30.42 -24.95 -20.50
C PHE A 160 -30.54 -25.46 -19.07
N SER A 161 -31.29 -26.54 -18.88
CA SER A 161 -31.32 -27.27 -17.61
C SER A 161 -30.02 -28.07 -17.44
N LEU A 162 -29.37 -27.95 -16.28
CA LEU A 162 -28.28 -28.83 -15.90
C LEU A 162 -28.84 -30.12 -15.27
N ASP A 163 -28.05 -31.20 -15.24
CA ASP A 163 -28.47 -32.47 -14.65
C ASP A 163 -28.34 -32.40 -13.12
N LEU A 164 -29.44 -32.00 -12.48
CA LEU A 164 -29.52 -31.65 -11.06
C LEU A 164 -29.36 -32.84 -10.12
N GLU A 165 -29.67 -34.06 -10.58
CA GLU A 165 -29.44 -35.31 -9.81
C GLU A 165 -27.96 -35.54 -9.51
N ARG A 166 -27.07 -35.03 -10.37
CA ARG A 166 -25.62 -35.13 -10.18
C ARG A 166 -25.02 -33.97 -9.39
N LEU A 167 -25.75 -32.87 -9.26
CA LEU A 167 -25.35 -31.70 -8.47
C LEU A 167 -25.90 -31.73 -7.04
N ASP A 168 -26.89 -32.61 -6.74
CA ASP A 168 -27.63 -32.67 -5.45
C ASP A 168 -28.35 -31.36 -5.14
N VAL A 169 -28.85 -30.78 -6.22
CA VAL A 169 -29.64 -29.56 -6.29
C VAL A 169 -31.05 -30.01 -6.68
N GLY A 170 -32.12 -29.38 -6.19
CA GLY A 170 -33.50 -29.88 -6.28
C GLY A 170 -33.96 -30.15 -7.72
N ILE A 171 -35.06 -30.91 -7.88
CA ILE A 171 -35.61 -31.30 -9.18
C ILE A 171 -36.16 -30.06 -9.91
N VAL A 172 -35.61 -29.71 -11.08
CA VAL A 172 -36.32 -28.90 -12.09
C VAL A 172 -37.18 -29.87 -12.89
N GLU A 173 -38.49 -29.65 -12.93
CA GLU A 173 -39.41 -30.50 -13.67
C GLU A 173 -38.98 -30.57 -15.14
N LYS A 174 -38.77 -31.79 -15.64
CA LYS A 174 -38.44 -32.03 -17.04
C LYS A 174 -39.70 -31.82 -17.89
N ASN A 175 -39.56 -30.93 -18.87
CA ASN A 175 -40.38 -30.70 -20.07
C ASN A 175 -41.30 -29.47 -20.03
N ASP A 176 -41.22 -28.68 -21.10
CA ASP A 176 -42.11 -27.59 -21.54
C ASP A 176 -42.51 -26.56 -20.48
N THR A 177 -41.55 -26.14 -19.64
CA THR A 177 -41.75 -25.02 -18.71
C THR A 177 -41.14 -23.75 -19.27
N CYS A 178 -41.93 -22.68 -19.33
CA CYS A 178 -41.45 -21.33 -19.64
C CYS A 178 -41.08 -20.60 -18.36
N TYR A 179 -39.90 -19.98 -18.36
CA TYR A 179 -39.39 -19.20 -17.25
C TYR A 179 -39.30 -17.74 -17.65
N ASP A 180 -39.64 -16.84 -16.74
CA ASP A 180 -39.28 -15.44 -16.87
C ASP A 180 -37.83 -15.24 -16.41
N VAL A 181 -36.96 -14.90 -17.36
CA VAL A 181 -35.58 -14.50 -17.07
C VAL A 181 -35.60 -13.03 -16.66
N VAL A 182 -35.51 -12.80 -15.37
CA VAL A 182 -35.54 -11.48 -14.72
C VAL A 182 -34.10 -11.02 -14.52
N GLU A 183 -33.70 -10.00 -15.27
CA GLU A 183 -32.36 -9.45 -15.20
C GLU A 183 -32.38 -8.12 -14.46
N LEU A 184 -31.45 -7.91 -13.52
CA LEU A 184 -31.30 -6.61 -12.88
C LEU A 184 -30.47 -5.67 -13.77
N TRP A 185 -31.05 -4.55 -14.17
CA TRP A 185 -30.48 -3.53 -15.03
C TRP A 185 -30.40 -2.17 -14.33
N CYS A 186 -29.67 -1.29 -14.98
CA CYS A 186 -29.27 -0.01 -14.46
C CYS A 186 -29.16 1.01 -15.59
N HIS A 187 -29.76 2.18 -15.40
CA HIS A 187 -29.67 3.29 -16.33
C HIS A 187 -28.61 4.28 -15.87
N PHE A 188 -27.54 4.45 -16.68
CA PHE A 188 -26.46 5.39 -16.38
C PHE A 188 -25.98 6.09 -17.65
N GLY A 189 -25.84 7.42 -17.60
CA GLY A 189 -25.29 8.19 -18.72
C GLY A 189 -26.07 8.04 -20.04
N GLY A 190 -27.38 7.80 -19.96
CA GLY A 190 -28.23 7.54 -21.14
C GLY A 190 -28.12 6.13 -21.72
N THR A 191 -27.43 5.21 -21.03
CA THR A 191 -27.22 3.83 -21.47
C THR A 191 -27.74 2.83 -20.44
N ASP A 192 -28.52 1.86 -20.89
CA ASP A 192 -28.93 0.73 -20.08
C ASP A 192 -27.84 -0.35 -20.08
N HIS A 193 -27.54 -0.90 -18.90
CA HIS A 193 -26.63 -2.03 -18.76
C HIS A 193 -27.02 -2.93 -17.56
N PRO A 194 -26.53 -4.18 -17.49
CA PRO A 194 -26.70 -5.04 -16.33
C PRO A 194 -26.16 -4.36 -15.08
N ALA A 195 -26.92 -4.46 -14.00
CA ALA A 195 -26.55 -3.85 -12.73
C ALA A 195 -25.27 -4.47 -12.17
N GLY A 196 -24.44 -3.59 -11.62
CA GLY A 196 -23.28 -3.91 -10.81
C GLY A 196 -23.40 -3.21 -9.45
N GLU A 197 -22.40 -3.39 -8.60
CA GLU A 197 -22.36 -2.80 -7.25
C GLU A 197 -22.53 -1.27 -7.27
N MET A 198 -21.92 -0.58 -8.24
CA MET A 198 -22.05 0.87 -8.42
C MET A 198 -23.50 1.33 -8.61
N CYS A 199 -24.32 0.55 -9.31
CA CYS A 199 -25.73 0.89 -9.50
C CYS A 199 -26.51 0.88 -8.18
N ILE A 200 -26.20 -0.07 -7.30
CA ILE A 200 -26.82 -0.16 -5.97
C ILE A 200 -26.36 1.00 -5.10
N LEU A 201 -25.04 1.23 -5.05
CA LEU A 201 -24.46 2.30 -4.24
C LEU A 201 -25.03 3.66 -4.66
N GLU A 202 -25.06 3.95 -5.96
CA GLU A 202 -25.59 5.22 -6.44
C GLU A 202 -27.10 5.32 -6.22
N ALA A 203 -27.89 4.28 -6.47
CA ALA A 203 -29.33 4.28 -6.18
C ALA A 203 -29.61 4.51 -4.67
N GLN A 204 -28.81 3.92 -3.78
CA GLN A 204 -28.91 4.14 -2.33
C GLN A 204 -28.53 5.57 -1.92
N LEU A 205 -27.54 6.17 -2.61
CA LEU A 205 -27.09 7.53 -2.33
C LEU A 205 -28.04 8.60 -2.87
N THR A 206 -28.59 8.41 -4.07
CA THR A 206 -29.44 9.40 -4.75
C THR A 206 -30.92 9.18 -4.51
N GLY A 207 -31.33 7.95 -4.17
CA GLY A 207 -32.72 7.55 -4.02
C GLY A 207 -33.50 7.61 -5.33
N ASP A 208 -32.85 7.44 -6.48
CA ASP A 208 -33.48 7.48 -7.80
C ASP A 208 -33.85 6.08 -8.33
N ASP A 209 -34.71 6.05 -9.34
CA ASP A 209 -35.25 4.83 -9.95
C ASP A 209 -34.33 4.27 -11.07
N ARG A 210 -33.00 4.42 -10.94
CA ARG A 210 -32.07 3.94 -11.98
C ARG A 210 -32.03 2.43 -12.13
N LEU A 211 -32.41 1.69 -11.09
CA LEU A 211 -32.45 0.23 -11.06
C LEU A 211 -33.80 -0.25 -11.56
N PHE A 212 -33.79 -1.21 -12.46
CA PHE A 212 -35.02 -1.78 -13.02
C PHE A 212 -34.78 -3.20 -13.53
N TYR A 213 -35.86 -3.96 -13.69
CA TYR A 213 -35.79 -5.30 -14.27
C TYR A 213 -36.00 -5.26 -15.79
N LYS A 214 -35.26 -6.11 -16.50
CA LYS A 214 -35.63 -6.53 -17.85
C LYS A 214 -36.05 -7.98 -17.79
N GLU A 215 -37.23 -8.25 -18.32
CA GLU A 215 -37.83 -9.58 -18.31
C GLU A 215 -37.80 -10.17 -19.72
N SER A 216 -37.57 -11.48 -19.79
CA SER A 216 -37.62 -12.22 -21.04
C SER A 216 -38.16 -13.62 -20.77
N MET A 217 -39.32 -13.93 -21.36
CA MET A 217 -39.90 -15.27 -21.28
C MET A 217 -39.08 -16.23 -22.16
N VAL A 218 -38.57 -17.31 -21.55
CA VAL A 218 -37.75 -18.33 -22.22
C VAL A 218 -38.23 -19.73 -21.84
N CYS A 219 -38.55 -20.55 -22.84
CA CYS A 219 -39.06 -21.89 -22.61
C CYS A 219 -37.98 -22.98 -22.71
N LEU A 220 -37.95 -23.89 -21.74
CA LEU A 220 -37.18 -25.12 -21.79
C LEU A 220 -37.92 -26.13 -22.68
N ILE A 221 -37.53 -26.23 -23.95
CA ILE A 221 -38.14 -27.20 -24.88
C ILE A 221 -37.53 -28.59 -24.64
N GLY A 222 -38.35 -29.54 -24.22
CA GLY A 222 -37.93 -30.92 -23.89
C GLY A 222 -37.64 -31.77 -25.13
N GLY A 223 -36.50 -31.54 -25.79
CA GLY A 223 -36.04 -32.35 -26.92
C GLY A 223 -35.04 -33.44 -26.51
N SER A 224 -35.49 -34.67 -26.34
CA SER A 224 -34.59 -35.83 -26.20
C SER A 224 -33.81 -36.07 -27.50
N GLY A 225 -32.48 -35.89 -27.48
CA GLY A 225 -31.65 -36.32 -28.60
C GLY A 225 -30.18 -35.93 -28.45
N SER A 226 -29.33 -36.93 -28.22
CA SER A 226 -27.89 -36.82 -28.48
C SER A 226 -27.70 -36.42 -29.96
N GLY A 227 -27.37 -35.16 -30.22
CA GLY A 227 -27.22 -34.66 -31.58
C GLY A 227 -26.56 -33.28 -31.58
N ILE A 228 -25.50 -33.16 -32.38
CA ILE A 228 -24.79 -31.93 -32.72
C ILE A 228 -25.81 -30.82 -33.07
N PRO A 229 -25.61 -29.55 -32.66
CA PRO A 229 -26.61 -28.50 -32.88
C PRO A 229 -26.69 -28.17 -34.38
N GLY A 230 -27.73 -28.68 -35.04
CA GLY A 230 -28.30 -28.11 -36.25
C GLY A 230 -29.48 -27.24 -35.86
N GLU A 231 -29.61 -26.10 -36.54
CA GLU A 231 -30.57 -25.00 -36.31
C GLU A 231 -31.94 -25.41 -35.73
N PRO A 232 -32.42 -24.73 -34.67
CA PRO A 232 -33.83 -24.70 -34.32
C PRO A 232 -34.56 -23.51 -34.94
N ASP A 233 -35.80 -23.81 -35.30
CA ASP A 233 -36.83 -23.01 -35.97
C ASP A 233 -37.27 -21.75 -35.20
N LEU A 234 -37.80 -20.78 -35.95
CA LEU A 234 -38.05 -19.38 -35.61
C LEU A 234 -39.30 -19.20 -34.72
N GLY A 235 -39.08 -18.90 -33.44
CA GLY A 235 -40.08 -18.27 -32.56
C GLY A 235 -39.72 -16.82 -32.29
N ASN A 236 -40.40 -15.87 -32.96
CA ASN A 236 -40.23 -14.43 -32.74
C ASN A 236 -40.84 -14.01 -31.39
N GLY A 237 -39.99 -13.73 -30.41
CA GLY A 237 -40.35 -12.98 -29.20
C GLY A 237 -39.60 -11.65 -29.19
N GLU A 238 -40.22 -10.59 -29.70
CA GLU A 238 -39.75 -9.21 -29.52
C GLU A 238 -40.10 -8.77 -28.10
N GLY A 239 -39.11 -8.29 -27.35
CA GLY A 239 -39.24 -7.88 -25.95
C GLY A 239 -40.19 -6.69 -25.78
N GLY A 240 -41.18 -6.85 -24.90
CA GLY A 240 -42.04 -5.77 -24.44
C GLY A 240 -41.51 -5.16 -23.14
N ASN A 241 -41.56 -3.83 -23.05
CA ASN A 241 -41.47 -3.11 -21.77
C ASN A 241 -42.76 -3.37 -20.98
N GLY A 242 -42.67 -4.10 -19.88
CA GLY A 242 -43.77 -4.30 -18.93
C GLY A 242 -43.32 -3.93 -17.52
N GLY A 243 -44.02 -2.97 -16.91
CA GLY A 243 -43.90 -2.65 -15.48
C GLY A 243 -44.53 -3.74 -14.62
N GLY A 244 -43.96 -3.92 -13.43
CA GLY A 244 -44.12 -5.11 -12.60
C GLY A 244 -45.55 -5.48 -12.20
N ALA A 245 -45.73 -6.79 -12.01
CA ALA A 245 -46.79 -7.41 -11.24
C ALA A 245 -46.23 -8.71 -10.64
N GLY A 246 -46.71 -9.09 -9.45
CA GLY A 246 -46.20 -10.23 -8.69
C GLY A 246 -46.01 -11.51 -9.52
N PHE A 247 -44.90 -12.19 -9.29
CA PHE A 247 -44.47 -13.35 -10.04
C PHE A 247 -45.42 -14.55 -9.81
N GLU A 248 -46.43 -14.73 -10.67
CA GLU A 248 -47.29 -15.94 -10.68
C GLU A 248 -46.69 -17.09 -11.51
N ASP A 249 -45.79 -16.80 -12.45
CA ASP A 249 -45.07 -17.77 -13.30
C ASP A 249 -43.67 -18.10 -12.73
N PRO A 250 -43.07 -19.29 -13.04
CA PRO A 250 -41.74 -19.61 -12.55
C PRO A 250 -40.69 -18.67 -13.16
N TYR A 251 -39.86 -18.05 -12.33
CA TYR A 251 -38.88 -17.06 -12.78
C TYR A 251 -37.47 -17.39 -12.30
N ILE A 252 -36.47 -16.85 -13.01
CA ILE A 252 -35.07 -16.85 -12.61
C ILE A 252 -34.56 -15.42 -12.51
N ILE A 253 -33.92 -15.06 -11.40
CA ILE A 253 -33.23 -13.79 -11.26
C ILE A 253 -31.77 -13.98 -11.65
N THR A 254 -31.21 -13.08 -12.45
CA THR A 254 -29.80 -13.12 -12.85
C THR A 254 -29.21 -11.72 -12.99
N ALA A 255 -27.90 -11.61 -12.78
CA ALA A 255 -27.14 -10.40 -13.08
C ALA A 255 -26.11 -10.71 -14.17
N PRO A 256 -26.41 -10.44 -15.46
CA PRO A 256 -25.51 -10.78 -16.54
C PRO A 256 -24.06 -10.32 -16.29
N THR A 257 -23.10 -11.22 -16.53
CA THR A 257 -21.67 -10.99 -16.33
C THR A 257 -20.81 -11.69 -17.39
N ASN A 258 -19.62 -11.19 -17.70
CA ASN A 258 -18.79 -11.75 -18.76
C ASN A 258 -17.28 -11.72 -18.41
N VAL A 259 -16.60 -12.88 -18.53
CA VAL A 259 -15.16 -13.07 -18.21
C VAL A 259 -14.23 -12.22 -19.09
N SER A 260 -14.62 -11.94 -20.33
CA SER A 260 -13.84 -11.11 -21.26
C SER A 260 -13.77 -9.63 -20.87
N LEU A 261 -14.53 -9.21 -19.85
CA LEU A 261 -14.48 -7.84 -19.32
C LEU A 261 -13.14 -7.56 -18.63
N TYR A 262 -12.51 -8.54 -17.96
CA TYR A 262 -11.26 -8.29 -17.24
C TYR A 262 -10.13 -7.84 -18.16
N GLU A 263 -9.97 -8.46 -19.34
CA GLU A 263 -8.94 -8.05 -20.31
C GLU A 263 -9.16 -6.62 -20.82
N PHE A 264 -10.42 -6.21 -20.97
CA PHE A 264 -10.76 -4.84 -21.36
C PHE A 264 -10.56 -3.86 -20.20
N GLN A 265 -11.02 -4.19 -18.99
CA GLN A 265 -10.91 -3.34 -17.80
C GLN A 265 -9.45 -3.15 -17.38
N LEU A 266 -8.60 -4.17 -17.49
CA LEU A 266 -7.16 -4.04 -17.27
C LEU A 266 -6.51 -3.15 -18.34
N LYS A 267 -6.95 -3.23 -19.60
CA LYS A 267 -6.54 -2.29 -20.65
C LYS A 267 -7.02 -0.87 -20.36
N GLU A 268 -8.22 -0.67 -19.84
CA GLU A 268 -8.76 0.66 -19.50
C GLU A 268 -8.11 1.24 -18.24
N PHE A 269 -7.79 0.41 -17.24
CA PHE A 269 -6.95 0.80 -16.13
C PHE A 269 -5.60 1.33 -16.64
N ALA A 270 -4.88 0.51 -17.41
CA ALA A 270 -3.58 0.88 -17.93
C ALA A 270 -3.66 2.10 -18.87
N SER A 271 -4.70 2.21 -19.70
CA SER A 271 -4.78 3.19 -20.78
C SER A 271 -5.58 4.46 -20.49
N GLY A 272 -6.55 4.39 -19.58
CA GLY A 272 -7.49 5.44 -19.23
C GLY A 272 -7.35 5.98 -17.81
N LYS A 273 -6.91 5.15 -16.84
CA LYS A 273 -6.75 5.60 -15.43
C LYS A 273 -5.33 6.05 -15.10
N LEU A 274 -4.32 5.36 -15.63
CA LEU A 274 -2.91 5.68 -15.37
C LEU A 274 -2.42 6.86 -16.24
N SER A 275 -1.66 7.77 -15.62
CA SER A 275 -0.87 8.77 -16.32
C SER A 275 0.20 8.11 -17.21
N GLN A 276 0.84 8.89 -18.09
CA GLN A 276 1.90 8.36 -18.95
C GLN A 276 3.08 7.78 -18.13
N ALA A 277 3.44 8.44 -17.03
CA ALA A 277 4.53 8.02 -16.16
C ALA A 277 4.17 6.76 -15.36
N GLU A 278 2.99 6.74 -14.74
CA GLU A 278 2.47 5.57 -14.01
C GLU A 278 2.34 4.34 -14.92
N ARG A 279 1.84 4.54 -16.15
CA ARG A 279 1.72 3.48 -17.15
C ARG A 279 3.07 2.99 -17.64
N GLY A 280 4.05 3.89 -17.79
CA GLY A 280 5.42 3.52 -18.10
C GLY A 280 6.01 2.63 -17.01
N TYR A 281 5.79 2.99 -15.74
CA TYR A 281 6.24 2.21 -14.59
C TYR A 281 5.52 0.86 -14.47
N TYR A 282 4.19 0.85 -14.60
CA TYR A 282 3.37 -0.36 -14.58
C TYR A 282 3.77 -1.39 -15.66
N ASN A 283 4.16 -0.92 -16.85
CA ASN A 283 4.63 -1.79 -17.94
C ASN A 283 6.16 -1.99 -17.94
N SER A 284 6.90 -1.45 -16.98
CA SER A 284 8.37 -1.51 -16.99
C SER A 284 8.92 -2.90 -16.67
N ASP A 285 8.16 -3.71 -15.92
CA ASP A 285 8.52 -5.07 -15.55
C ASP A 285 7.26 -5.96 -15.43
N SER A 286 7.36 -7.22 -15.86
CA SER A 286 6.22 -8.14 -15.82
C SER A 286 5.77 -8.46 -14.40
N ASN A 287 6.63 -8.43 -13.40
CA ASN A 287 6.25 -8.71 -12.01
C ASN A 287 5.40 -7.58 -11.41
N ILE A 288 5.75 -6.31 -11.72
CA ILE A 288 4.93 -5.14 -11.34
C ILE A 288 3.54 -5.27 -11.96
N LYS A 289 3.47 -5.56 -13.27
CA LYS A 289 2.21 -5.74 -13.97
C LYS A 289 1.39 -6.88 -13.39
N ASN A 290 2.00 -8.05 -13.21
CA ASN A 290 1.31 -9.25 -12.75
C ASN A 290 0.73 -9.07 -11.34
N ILE A 291 1.45 -8.43 -10.42
CA ILE A 291 0.95 -8.28 -9.06
C ILE A 291 -0.19 -7.27 -8.95
N VAL A 292 -0.14 -6.21 -9.76
CA VAL A 292 -1.23 -5.24 -9.86
C VAL A 292 -2.44 -5.85 -10.55
N ASP A 293 -2.24 -6.57 -11.66
CA ASP A 293 -3.33 -7.24 -12.38
C ASP A 293 -3.99 -8.30 -11.51
N GLY A 294 -3.20 -9.09 -10.79
CA GLY A 294 -3.71 -10.07 -9.82
C GLY A 294 -4.57 -9.40 -8.75
N TYR A 295 -4.07 -8.34 -8.12
CA TYR A 295 -4.86 -7.58 -7.15
C TYR A 295 -6.16 -7.02 -7.74
N LEU A 296 -6.11 -6.45 -8.94
CA LEU A 296 -7.31 -5.93 -9.59
C LEU A 296 -8.31 -7.04 -9.85
N ILE A 297 -7.89 -8.17 -10.40
CA ILE A 297 -8.76 -9.33 -10.65
C ILE A 297 -9.37 -9.85 -9.35
N ASP A 298 -8.54 -10.06 -8.33
CA ASP A 298 -8.96 -10.57 -7.01
C ASP A 298 -9.94 -9.61 -6.30
N ASN A 299 -9.94 -8.33 -6.68
CA ASN A 299 -10.83 -7.29 -6.14
C ASN A 299 -11.88 -6.82 -7.16
N GLY A 300 -12.24 -7.67 -8.12
CA GLY A 300 -13.34 -7.46 -9.07
C GLY A 300 -13.14 -6.30 -10.04
N VAL A 301 -11.91 -5.78 -10.16
CA VAL A 301 -11.52 -4.66 -11.01
C VAL A 301 -12.42 -3.43 -10.78
N THR A 302 -12.82 -3.20 -9.53
CA THR A 302 -13.69 -2.07 -9.14
C THR A 302 -12.97 -0.73 -9.28
N ASN A 303 -13.71 0.38 -9.39
CA ASN A 303 -13.13 1.74 -9.38
C ASN A 303 -12.28 1.98 -8.12
N LEU A 304 -12.70 1.44 -6.97
CA LEU A 304 -11.94 1.51 -5.72
C LEU A 304 -10.63 0.73 -5.81
N ALA A 305 -10.67 -0.52 -6.33
CA ALA A 305 -9.46 -1.31 -6.53
C ALA A 305 -8.51 -0.64 -7.53
N MET A 306 -9.02 -0.12 -8.65
CA MET A 306 -8.24 0.67 -9.61
C MET A 306 -7.62 1.92 -8.97
N PHE A 307 -8.39 2.67 -8.17
CA PHE A 307 -7.89 3.85 -7.46
C PHE A 307 -6.76 3.50 -6.49
N LYS A 308 -6.95 2.43 -5.68
CA LYS A 308 -5.90 1.93 -4.77
C LYS A 308 -4.65 1.50 -5.53
N ALA A 309 -4.81 0.67 -6.56
CA ALA A 309 -3.71 0.19 -7.40
C ALA A 309 -2.95 1.35 -8.05
N LYS A 310 -3.66 2.36 -8.57
CA LYS A 310 -3.07 3.58 -9.11
C LYS A 310 -2.25 4.34 -8.07
N ASN A 311 -2.79 4.57 -6.88
CA ASN A 311 -2.07 5.29 -5.82
C ASN A 311 -0.77 4.56 -5.43
N HIS A 312 -0.81 3.23 -5.33
CA HIS A 312 0.40 2.46 -5.06
C HIS A 312 1.40 2.51 -6.20
N LEU A 313 0.95 2.44 -7.47
CA LEU A 313 1.81 2.64 -8.65
C LEU A 313 2.43 4.04 -8.69
N SER A 314 1.66 5.07 -8.36
CA SER A 314 2.17 6.45 -8.27
C SER A 314 3.26 6.55 -7.21
N LEU A 315 3.05 5.99 -6.02
CA LEU A 315 4.07 6.00 -4.98
C LEU A 315 5.32 5.21 -5.38
N GLY A 316 5.14 4.02 -5.97
CA GLY A 316 6.24 3.20 -6.46
C GLY A 316 7.08 3.89 -7.53
N HIS A 317 6.42 4.61 -8.44
CA HIS A 317 7.07 5.44 -9.44
C HIS A 317 7.81 6.62 -8.80
N ASP A 318 7.15 7.36 -7.89
CA ASP A 318 7.70 8.53 -7.22
C ASP A 318 8.94 8.23 -6.38
N LEU A 319 8.94 7.07 -5.71
CA LEU A 319 10.10 6.57 -4.95
C LEU A 319 11.14 5.90 -5.86
N SER A 320 10.87 5.75 -7.16
CA SER A 320 11.75 5.05 -8.11
C SER A 320 12.12 3.64 -7.61
N LEU A 321 11.12 2.88 -7.16
CA LEU A 321 11.31 1.52 -6.65
C LEU A 321 11.71 0.56 -7.77
N THR A 322 12.63 -0.35 -7.50
CA THR A 322 12.91 -1.49 -8.38
C THR A 322 11.70 -2.42 -8.44
N PRO A 323 11.62 -3.32 -9.44
CA PRO A 323 10.54 -4.31 -9.50
C PRO A 323 10.42 -5.16 -8.23
N GLN A 324 11.54 -5.59 -7.64
CA GLN A 324 11.51 -6.37 -6.40
C GLN A 324 10.98 -5.54 -5.23
N GLN A 325 11.43 -4.29 -5.09
CA GLN A 325 10.96 -3.38 -4.05
C GLN A 325 9.47 -3.11 -4.18
N PHE A 326 8.97 -2.84 -5.40
CA PHE A 326 7.56 -2.60 -5.63
C PHE A 326 6.69 -3.80 -5.31
N VAL A 327 7.10 -5.00 -5.76
CA VAL A 327 6.35 -6.24 -5.48
C VAL A 327 6.23 -6.47 -3.97
N TRP A 328 7.34 -6.33 -3.23
CA TRP A 328 7.32 -6.47 -1.77
C TRP A 328 6.40 -5.41 -1.14
N TYR A 329 6.59 -4.13 -1.50
CA TYR A 329 5.78 -3.02 -0.98
C TYR A 329 4.30 -3.22 -1.26
N PHE A 330 3.93 -3.66 -2.47
CA PHE A 330 2.55 -3.85 -2.88
C PHE A 330 1.89 -5.05 -2.18
N GLN A 331 2.65 -6.09 -1.83
CA GLN A 331 2.15 -7.20 -1.01
C GLN A 331 1.87 -6.78 0.44
N HIS A 332 2.67 -5.85 0.96
CA HIS A 332 2.55 -5.31 2.32
C HIS A 332 1.79 -3.97 2.36
N ARG A 333 1.07 -3.64 1.29
CA ARG A 333 0.43 -2.31 1.11
C ARG A 333 -0.54 -1.88 2.23
N ASP A 334 -1.08 -2.87 2.93
CA ASP A 334 -2.05 -2.74 4.02
C ASP A 334 -1.39 -2.92 5.41
N SER A 335 -0.04 -3.00 5.47
CA SER A 335 0.71 -3.13 6.72
C SER A 335 0.90 -1.78 7.43
N GLY A 336 1.17 -1.82 8.74
CA GLY A 336 1.44 -0.61 9.53
C GLY A 336 2.69 0.12 9.06
N GLU A 337 3.74 -0.62 8.68
CA GLU A 337 5.00 -0.07 8.18
C GLU A 337 4.80 0.77 6.91
N VAL A 338 4.01 0.26 5.97
CA VAL A 338 3.71 0.97 4.73
C VAL A 338 2.84 2.21 5.00
N GLU A 339 1.97 2.17 6.00
CA GLU A 339 1.20 3.34 6.40
C GLU A 339 2.08 4.41 7.07
N ASP A 340 2.99 4.01 7.96
CA ASP A 340 3.96 4.91 8.59
C ASP A 340 4.85 5.59 7.54
N LEU A 341 5.28 4.86 6.50
CA LEU A 341 6.01 5.45 5.37
C LEU A 341 5.19 6.52 4.64
N LYS A 342 3.91 6.26 4.35
CA LYS A 342 3.05 7.24 3.67
C LYS A 342 2.89 8.49 4.55
N GLN A 343 2.70 8.32 5.85
CA GLN A 343 2.58 9.43 6.79
C GLN A 343 3.87 10.25 6.85
N TYR A 344 5.02 9.58 6.98
CA TYR A 344 6.33 10.24 6.95
C TYR A 344 6.54 11.06 5.67
N LEU A 345 6.25 10.48 4.50
CA LEU A 345 6.37 11.21 3.23
C LEU A 345 5.45 12.43 3.16
N GLN A 346 4.24 12.34 3.71
CA GLN A 346 3.31 13.48 3.78
C GLN A 346 3.84 14.57 4.72
N ASP A 347 4.29 14.20 5.92
CA ASP A 347 4.83 15.13 6.93
C ASP A 347 6.07 15.87 6.40
N GLN A 348 6.91 15.17 5.64
CA GLN A 348 8.10 15.72 4.98
C GLN A 348 7.79 16.37 3.62
N SER A 349 6.52 16.61 3.31
CA SER A 349 6.06 17.28 2.07
C SER A 349 6.61 16.65 0.78
N ASN A 350 6.79 15.32 0.79
CA ASN A 350 7.32 14.54 -0.34
C ASN A 350 8.67 15.07 -0.87
N SER A 351 9.53 15.60 0.01
CA SER A 351 10.85 16.08 -0.37
C SER A 351 11.70 14.98 -1.03
N ALA A 352 12.65 15.36 -1.88
CA ALA A 352 13.55 14.41 -2.55
C ALA A 352 14.29 13.51 -1.54
N LYS A 353 14.71 14.09 -0.43
CA LYS A 353 15.32 13.39 0.71
C LYS A 353 14.36 12.38 1.33
N ALA A 354 13.13 12.78 1.64
CA ALA A 354 12.15 11.86 2.23
C ALA A 354 11.84 10.69 1.29
N LYS A 355 11.80 10.94 -0.03
CA LYS A 355 11.65 9.89 -1.04
C LYS A 355 12.85 8.94 -1.07
N ALA A 356 14.08 9.46 -0.99
CA ALA A 356 15.29 8.65 -0.91
C ALA A 356 15.30 7.77 0.35
N PHE A 357 14.98 8.34 1.51
CA PHE A 357 14.85 7.61 2.76
C PHE A 357 13.74 6.54 2.70
N GLY A 358 12.58 6.89 2.14
CA GLY A 358 11.45 5.98 1.96
C GLY A 358 11.76 4.79 1.07
N LYS A 359 12.52 4.99 -0.01
CA LYS A 359 13.02 3.90 -0.87
C LYS A 359 13.93 2.95 -0.09
N GLU A 360 14.87 3.48 0.69
CA GLU A 360 15.81 2.67 1.47
C GLU A 360 15.13 1.97 2.65
N SER A 361 14.05 2.55 3.19
CA SER A 361 13.19 1.93 4.20
C SER A 361 12.56 0.64 3.68
N ILE A 362 12.09 0.64 2.42
CA ILE A 362 11.57 -0.58 1.77
C ILE A 362 12.67 -1.63 1.60
N SER A 363 13.88 -1.23 1.18
CA SER A 363 15.03 -2.16 1.13
C SER A 363 15.31 -2.77 2.49
N ALA A 364 15.27 -1.97 3.56
CA ALA A 364 15.49 -2.46 4.91
C ALA A 364 14.46 -3.52 5.29
N TRP A 365 13.16 -3.27 5.10
CA TRP A 365 12.13 -4.24 5.45
C TRP A 365 12.19 -5.52 4.61
N MET A 366 12.56 -5.44 3.33
CA MET A 366 12.81 -6.63 2.50
C MET A 366 13.89 -7.53 3.10
N ASP A 367 14.89 -6.94 3.75
CA ASP A 367 16.00 -7.63 4.38
C ASP A 367 15.74 -7.95 5.87
N ASN A 368 14.53 -7.69 6.39
CA ASN A 368 14.14 -7.78 7.82
C ASN A 368 14.85 -6.78 8.75
N GLY A 369 15.23 -5.63 8.22
CA GLY A 369 15.66 -4.47 8.98
C GLY A 369 14.49 -3.71 9.61
N GLU A 370 14.83 -2.69 10.40
CA GLU A 370 13.87 -1.82 11.10
C GLU A 370 14.08 -0.36 10.67
N VAL A 371 13.04 0.45 10.76
CA VAL A 371 13.05 1.86 10.33
C VAL A 371 12.48 2.73 11.43
N ASP A 372 13.16 3.82 11.74
CA ASP A 372 12.73 4.84 12.67
C ASP A 372 12.50 6.15 11.92
N PHE A 373 11.24 6.44 11.60
CA PHE A 373 10.87 7.64 10.84
C PHE A 373 11.03 8.94 11.64
N GLU A 374 11.02 8.88 12.97
CA GLU A 374 11.18 10.06 13.83
C GLU A 374 12.64 10.53 13.86
N GLU A 375 13.58 9.59 13.95
CA GLU A 375 15.01 9.89 13.92
C GLU A 375 15.64 9.81 12.52
N GLU A 376 14.87 9.34 11.54
CA GLU A 376 15.29 9.01 10.16
C GLU A 376 16.49 8.04 10.14
N ILE A 377 16.37 6.97 10.93
CA ILE A 377 17.38 5.93 11.07
C ILE A 377 16.88 4.62 10.47
N ILE A 378 17.72 3.97 9.67
CA ILE A 378 17.51 2.61 9.20
C ILE A 378 18.44 1.69 9.98
N TYR A 379 17.87 0.74 10.71
CA TYR A 379 18.61 -0.33 11.38
C TYR A 379 18.67 -1.54 10.46
N ASP A 380 19.87 -1.90 10.01
CA ASP A 380 20.06 -3.09 9.19
C ASP A 380 19.76 -4.37 9.97
N ALA A 381 19.30 -5.42 9.29
CA ALA A 381 18.94 -6.69 9.90
C ALA A 381 20.13 -7.38 10.58
N GLU A 382 21.35 -7.13 10.09
CA GLU A 382 22.58 -7.68 10.67
C GLU A 382 23.07 -6.93 11.91
N LEU A 383 22.42 -5.83 12.30
CA LEU A 383 22.76 -5.08 13.50
C LEU A 383 22.41 -5.90 14.75
N LEU A 384 23.38 -6.08 15.65
CA LEU A 384 23.21 -6.90 16.84
C LEU A 384 22.17 -6.29 17.80
N ASP A 385 21.39 -7.10 18.51
CA ASP A 385 20.35 -6.62 19.44
C ASP A 385 20.89 -5.65 20.50
N CYS A 386 22.11 -5.89 20.98
CA CYS A 386 22.82 -5.00 21.90
C CYS A 386 23.10 -3.62 21.27
N GLN A 387 23.47 -3.58 19.99
CA GLN A 387 23.72 -2.35 19.23
C GLN A 387 22.41 -1.57 19.02
N LYS A 388 21.33 -2.27 18.64
CA LYS A 388 19.98 -1.71 18.54
C LYS A 388 19.52 -1.10 19.86
N THR A 389 19.73 -1.83 20.97
CA THR A 389 19.37 -1.38 22.33
C THR A 389 20.08 -0.08 22.72
N VAL A 390 21.36 0.07 22.35
CA VAL A 390 22.12 1.30 22.60
C VAL A 390 21.58 2.46 21.75
N LEU A 391 21.32 2.25 20.46
CA LEU A 391 20.74 3.29 19.58
C LEU A 391 19.35 3.73 20.06
N MET A 392 18.48 2.79 20.42
CA MET A 392 17.16 3.09 21.00
C MET A 392 17.28 3.86 22.32
N ALA A 393 18.28 3.55 23.14
CA ALA A 393 18.51 4.28 24.39
C ALA A 393 19.04 5.71 24.17
N LEU A 394 19.89 5.92 23.16
CA LEU A 394 20.31 7.24 22.71
C LEU A 394 19.08 8.05 22.24
N LYS A 395 18.24 7.46 21.38
CA LYS A 395 16.96 8.06 20.95
C LYS A 395 16.05 8.45 22.12
N ASN A 396 16.01 7.67 23.19
CA ASN A 396 15.09 7.94 24.30
C ASN A 396 15.65 8.88 25.38
N THR A 397 16.90 9.33 25.24
CA THR A 397 17.57 10.18 26.22
C THR A 397 17.84 11.55 25.57
N PRO A 398 17.03 12.60 25.87
CA PRO A 398 17.04 13.88 25.16
C PRO A 398 18.44 14.41 24.83
N GLU A 399 19.26 14.65 25.85
CA GLU A 399 20.61 15.25 25.68
C GLU A 399 21.62 14.32 24.98
N SER A 400 21.25 13.08 24.69
CA SER A 400 22.04 12.14 23.90
C SER A 400 21.35 11.67 22.62
N ARG A 401 20.15 12.20 22.32
CA ARG A 401 19.45 11.91 21.08
C ARG A 401 20.30 12.36 19.93
N ILE A 402 20.44 11.50 18.93
CA ILE A 402 21.14 11.89 17.72
C ILE A 402 20.46 13.13 17.15
N SER A 403 19.12 13.18 17.02
CA SER A 403 18.29 14.38 16.72
C SER A 403 18.81 15.64 17.38
N GLU A 404 18.76 15.68 18.70
CA GLU A 404 19.15 16.84 19.51
C GLU A 404 20.63 17.16 19.41
N ILE A 405 21.51 16.15 19.45
CA ILE A 405 22.96 16.31 19.27
C ILE A 405 23.26 17.06 17.96
N LEU A 406 22.63 16.67 16.83
CA LEU A 406 22.87 17.34 15.56
C LEU A 406 22.16 18.70 15.44
N ASN A 407 20.98 18.88 16.02
CA ASN A 407 20.29 20.19 16.05
C ASN A 407 21.09 21.21 16.87
N ASP A 408 21.63 20.77 18.00
CA ASP A 408 22.56 21.54 18.83
C ASP A 408 23.84 21.92 18.05
N PHE A 409 24.25 21.11 17.07
CA PHE A 409 25.40 21.37 16.21
C PHE A 409 25.11 22.30 15.03
N SER A 410 23.93 22.18 14.40
CA SER A 410 23.54 22.97 13.23
C SER A 410 23.06 24.38 13.60
N GLY A 411 22.51 24.56 14.82
CA GLY A 411 21.82 25.80 15.19
C GLY A 411 20.48 25.98 14.46
N GLU A 412 20.04 24.95 13.75
CA GLU A 412 18.81 24.92 12.99
C GLU A 412 17.73 24.15 13.77
N GLY A 413 16.46 24.40 13.45
CA GLY A 413 15.34 23.72 14.10
C GLY A 413 15.29 22.21 13.77
N PRO A 414 14.41 21.43 14.44
CA PRO A 414 14.33 19.97 14.35
C PRO A 414 14.20 19.35 12.95
N ASN A 415 13.95 20.15 11.91
CA ASN A 415 13.67 19.72 10.54
C ASN A 415 14.83 19.99 9.56
N SER A 416 16.04 20.26 10.05
CA SER A 416 17.14 20.74 9.21
C SER A 416 18.05 19.66 8.64
N ARG A 417 17.84 18.41 9.03
CA ARG A 417 18.57 17.28 8.44
C ARG A 417 18.16 17.14 6.99
N ASN A 418 19.13 17.19 6.10
CA ASN A 418 18.91 16.93 4.68
C ASN A 418 19.37 15.53 4.25
N TYR A 419 19.51 14.58 5.20
CA TYR A 419 19.92 13.21 4.91
C TYR A 419 19.27 12.17 5.83
N GLY A 420 19.23 10.91 5.37
CA GLY A 420 18.87 9.75 6.20
C GLY A 420 20.11 8.97 6.67
N TRP A 421 20.01 8.26 7.79
CA TRP A 421 21.15 7.52 8.36
C TRP A 421 20.87 6.02 8.46
N LYS A 422 21.64 5.18 7.74
CA LYS A 422 21.59 3.73 7.85
C LYS A 422 22.77 3.22 8.70
N VAL A 423 22.46 2.42 9.70
CA VAL A 423 23.46 1.77 10.56
C VAL A 423 23.43 0.26 10.31
N LYS A 424 24.59 -0.29 9.98
CA LYS A 424 24.79 -1.73 9.78
C LYS A 424 26.04 -2.21 10.48
N THR A 425 26.19 -3.52 10.48
CA THR A 425 27.36 -4.22 10.99
C THR A 425 28.20 -4.77 9.83
N GLY A 426 29.52 -4.93 10.04
CA GLY A 426 30.38 -5.56 9.04
C GLY A 426 31.82 -5.77 9.51
N ASN A 427 32.66 -6.30 8.62
CA ASN A 427 34.10 -6.44 8.84
C ASN A 427 34.86 -5.44 7.95
N LEU A 428 35.63 -4.55 8.55
CA LEU A 428 36.32 -3.46 7.85
C LEU A 428 37.75 -3.80 7.40
N GLY A 429 38.20 -5.05 7.58
CA GLY A 429 39.54 -5.48 7.17
C GLY A 429 40.67 -5.06 8.12
N ILE A 430 41.92 -5.16 7.66
CA ILE A 430 43.14 -4.95 8.44
C ILE A 430 43.48 -3.44 8.44
N GLY A 431 43.36 -2.74 9.58
CA GLY A 431 43.55 -1.28 9.68
C GLY A 431 42.75 -0.56 10.79
N GLU A 432 41.83 -1.27 11.45
CA GLU A 432 41.30 -1.04 12.81
C GLU A 432 40.61 0.31 13.15
N ALA A 433 39.55 0.66 12.40
CA ALA A 433 38.52 1.57 12.88
C ALA A 433 37.41 0.81 13.66
N ASN A 434 36.74 1.46 14.61
CA ASN A 434 35.58 0.90 15.33
C ASN A 434 34.33 0.89 14.43
N ALA A 435 34.23 1.88 13.56
CA ALA A 435 33.19 2.03 12.58
C ALA A 435 33.71 2.93 11.44
N ILE A 436 33.03 2.92 10.30
CA ILE A 436 33.26 3.84 9.18
C ILE A 436 31.92 4.32 8.66
N THR A 437 31.81 5.61 8.37
CA THR A 437 30.66 6.24 7.74
C THR A 437 30.97 6.68 6.31
N VAL A 438 30.11 6.33 5.36
CA VAL A 438 30.25 6.66 3.93
C VAL A 438 28.92 7.19 3.41
N ASN A 439 28.94 8.19 2.51
CA ASN A 439 27.73 8.73 1.91
C ASN A 439 27.44 8.13 0.55
N PHE A 440 26.17 7.87 0.30
CA PHE A 440 25.63 7.41 -0.95
C PHE A 440 24.41 8.27 -1.32
N GLY A 441 24.61 9.32 -2.13
CA GLY A 441 23.53 10.27 -2.43
C GLY A 441 23.05 10.93 -1.14
N ASP A 442 21.75 10.84 -0.83
CA ASP A 442 21.06 11.40 0.34
C ASP A 442 21.06 10.49 1.60
N LEU A 443 21.82 9.38 1.57
CA LEU A 443 21.94 8.43 2.67
C LEU A 443 23.39 8.34 3.21
N ALA A 444 23.58 8.52 4.51
CA ALA A 444 24.81 8.15 5.20
C ALA A 444 24.71 6.70 5.66
N VAL A 445 25.75 5.90 5.41
CA VAL A 445 25.81 4.49 5.84
C VAL A 445 26.99 4.32 6.78
N THR A 446 26.69 4.00 8.05
CA THR A 446 27.69 3.62 9.04
C THR A 446 27.79 2.10 9.13
N THR A 447 29.01 1.58 9.02
CA THR A 447 29.32 0.16 9.24
C THR A 447 30.09 0.01 10.55
N ILE A 448 29.49 -0.62 11.55
CA ILE A 448 30.12 -0.96 12.84
C ILE A 448 31.00 -2.21 12.67
N ASN A 449 32.24 -2.15 13.14
CA ASN A 449 33.19 -3.24 13.05
C ASN A 449 32.95 -4.27 14.17
N ASN A 450 32.24 -5.35 13.86
CA ASN A 450 31.93 -6.38 14.85
C ASN A 450 33.17 -7.00 15.50
N ASN A 451 34.25 -7.20 14.76
CA ASN A 451 35.47 -7.81 15.31
C ASN A 451 36.09 -6.95 16.42
N ARG A 452 35.95 -5.62 16.35
CA ARG A 452 36.44 -4.71 17.39
C ARG A 452 35.41 -4.41 18.47
N MET A 453 34.13 -4.42 18.11
CA MET A 453 33.06 -3.90 18.96
C MET A 453 32.23 -5.00 19.64
N ALA A 454 32.44 -6.29 19.35
CA ALA A 454 31.76 -7.40 20.01
C ALA A 454 31.90 -7.32 21.54
N ASN A 455 33.12 -7.12 22.03
CA ASN A 455 33.38 -7.01 23.47
C ASN A 455 33.28 -5.56 23.99
N ALA A 456 32.83 -4.60 23.20
CA ALA A 456 32.77 -3.22 23.67
C ALA A 456 31.65 -3.05 24.71
N THR A 457 31.89 -2.18 25.69
CA THR A 457 30.84 -1.74 26.59
C THR A 457 29.78 -0.92 25.85
N ASP A 458 28.56 -0.93 26.36
CA ASP A 458 27.46 -0.11 25.85
C ASP A 458 27.78 1.38 25.79
N ILE A 459 28.47 1.93 26.78
CA ILE A 459 28.90 3.34 26.76
C ILE A 459 29.94 3.60 25.65
N LYS A 460 30.77 2.61 25.33
CA LYS A 460 31.70 2.71 24.20
C LYS A 460 30.99 2.64 22.86
N LEU A 461 29.97 1.79 22.74
CA LEU A 461 29.10 1.73 21.58
C LEU A 461 28.35 3.04 21.39
N ALA A 462 27.79 3.60 22.46
CA ALA A 462 27.12 4.90 22.45
C ALA A 462 28.06 6.01 21.95
N ALA A 463 29.28 6.07 22.49
CA ALA A 463 30.31 7.01 22.04
C ALA A 463 30.66 6.83 20.55
N THR A 464 30.71 5.59 20.06
CA THR A 464 30.93 5.30 18.64
C THR A 464 29.75 5.73 17.77
N PHE A 465 28.50 5.44 18.15
CA PHE A 465 27.33 5.91 17.38
C PHE A 465 27.25 7.43 17.31
N ILE A 466 27.49 8.13 18.42
CA ILE A 466 27.52 9.59 18.44
C ILE A 466 28.60 10.13 17.49
N HIS A 467 29.81 9.53 17.53
CA HIS A 467 30.91 9.92 16.64
C HIS A 467 30.55 9.74 15.16
N GLU A 468 29.99 8.58 14.80
CA GLU A 468 29.61 8.27 13.42
C GLU A 468 28.41 9.07 12.93
N ALA A 469 27.44 9.38 13.80
CA ALA A 469 26.34 10.28 13.46
C ALA A 469 26.83 11.69 13.11
N ILE A 470 27.90 12.17 13.76
CA ILE A 470 28.53 13.45 13.40
C ILE A 470 29.24 13.32 12.05
N HIS A 471 29.95 12.22 11.77
CA HIS A 471 30.51 11.98 10.43
C HIS A 471 29.44 12.00 9.35
N ALA A 472 28.29 11.36 9.60
CA ALA A 472 27.14 11.39 8.72
C ALA A 472 26.65 12.82 8.49
N TRP A 473 26.51 13.61 9.56
CA TRP A 473 26.07 15.00 9.45
C TRP A 473 27.04 15.90 8.67
N LEU A 474 28.32 15.90 9.06
CA LEU A 474 29.37 16.71 8.42
C LEU A 474 29.44 16.41 6.92
N SER A 475 29.42 15.12 6.60
CA SER A 475 29.40 14.61 5.24
C SER A 475 28.33 15.21 4.34
N PHE A 476 27.12 15.40 4.84
CA PHE A 476 26.02 15.97 4.08
C PHE A 476 26.08 17.49 4.00
N HIS A 477 26.48 18.12 5.10
CA HIS A 477 26.60 19.56 5.17
C HIS A 477 27.74 20.10 4.29
N PHE A 478 28.80 19.31 4.07
CA PHE A 478 29.98 19.74 3.31
C PHE A 478 30.09 19.18 1.88
N ASN A 479 29.20 18.26 1.47
CA ASN A 479 29.13 17.80 0.07
C ASN A 479 28.08 18.56 -0.77
N GLN A 480 27.28 19.44 -0.16
CA GLN A 480 26.33 20.33 -0.86
C GLN A 480 27.03 21.66 -1.19
N GLU A 481 27.02 22.09 -2.45
CA GLU A 481 27.85 23.19 -2.98
C GLU A 481 27.50 24.62 -2.50
N GLU A 482 26.58 24.82 -1.56
CA GLU A 482 26.21 26.18 -1.10
C GLU A 482 26.17 26.33 0.44
N PRO A 483 27.01 27.20 1.03
CA PRO A 483 26.97 27.49 2.46
C PRO A 483 25.97 28.62 2.73
N GLY A 484 24.75 28.26 3.10
CA GLY A 484 23.80 29.18 3.72
C GLY A 484 23.79 29.02 5.24
N ASN A 485 24.17 30.06 5.97
CA ASN A 485 23.95 30.22 7.43
C ASN A 485 24.59 29.19 8.38
N VAL A 486 25.90 28.96 8.26
CA VAL A 486 26.67 28.30 9.32
C VAL A 486 27.38 29.34 10.18
N TYR A 487 27.41 29.15 11.51
CA TYR A 487 27.99 30.05 12.51
C TYR A 487 29.38 30.60 12.10
N GLU A 488 29.72 31.84 12.50
CA GLU A 488 31.03 32.46 12.19
C GLU A 488 32.24 31.60 12.63
N GLU A 489 32.12 30.88 13.75
CA GLU A 489 33.15 29.95 14.25
C GLU A 489 33.34 28.73 13.31
N TYR A 490 32.29 28.38 12.55
CA TYR A 490 32.24 27.27 11.59
C TYR A 490 32.82 27.64 10.23
N VAL A 491 32.76 28.92 9.84
CA VAL A 491 33.33 29.46 8.59
C VAL A 491 34.86 29.34 8.57
N GLU A 492 35.52 29.40 9.72
CA GLU A 492 36.98 29.22 9.83
C GLU A 492 37.40 27.76 9.52
N TYR A 493 36.63 26.78 10.01
CA TYR A 493 36.82 25.36 9.69
C TYR A 493 36.46 25.02 8.24
N TYR A 494 35.41 25.64 7.70
CA TYR A 494 35.05 25.58 6.28
C TYR A 494 36.19 26.08 5.37
N ASN A 495 36.82 27.19 5.73
CA ASN A 495 37.98 27.70 4.99
C ASN A 495 39.18 26.76 5.08
N ALA A 496 39.36 26.02 6.18
CA ALA A 496 40.38 24.98 6.29
C ALA A 496 40.01 23.69 5.53
N TYR A 497 38.71 23.36 5.40
CA TYR A 497 38.20 22.20 4.66
C TYR A 497 38.31 22.37 3.14
N ILE A 498 38.01 23.57 2.61
CA ILE A 498 38.02 23.87 1.18
C ILE A 498 39.41 24.26 0.65
N ASN A 499 40.27 24.87 1.48
CA ASN A 499 41.64 25.16 1.06
C ASN A 499 42.46 23.86 1.05
N LYS A 500 42.69 23.34 -0.17
CA LYS A 500 43.22 22.03 -0.61
C LYS A 500 44.59 21.56 -0.05
N GLU A 501 44.97 21.88 1.19
CA GLU A 501 46.22 21.42 1.80
C GLU A 501 46.05 20.26 2.82
N ALA A 502 44.83 19.78 3.08
CA ALA A 502 44.59 18.67 4.01
C ALA A 502 43.81 17.50 3.38
N ASN A 503 44.22 16.27 3.70
CA ASN A 503 43.49 15.05 3.37
C ASN A 503 42.10 15.07 4.04
N ALA A 504 41.03 14.71 3.33
CA ALA A 504 39.65 14.69 3.81
C ALA A 504 39.49 13.93 5.15
N ASN A 505 40.33 12.92 5.38
CA ASN A 505 40.32 12.12 6.62
C ASN A 505 40.76 12.90 7.88
N ASN A 506 41.41 14.05 7.76
CA ASN A 506 41.95 14.78 8.91
C ASN A 506 41.08 15.98 9.33
N ILE A 507 40.34 16.58 8.41
CA ILE A 507 39.60 17.82 8.69
C ILE A 507 38.35 17.54 9.53
N GLY A 508 37.65 16.44 9.26
CA GLY A 508 36.51 16.00 10.10
C GLY A 508 36.93 15.74 11.55
N HIS A 509 38.05 15.04 11.77
CA HIS A 509 38.56 14.78 13.11
C HIS A 509 39.12 16.04 13.80
N ASN A 510 39.73 16.98 13.07
CA ASN A 510 40.13 18.27 13.64
C ASN A 510 38.92 19.07 14.14
N ALA A 511 37.87 19.19 13.32
CA ALA A 511 36.63 19.88 13.71
C ALA A 511 35.96 19.19 14.91
N MET A 512 35.94 17.86 14.93
CA MET A 512 35.47 17.11 16.10
C MET A 512 36.30 17.37 17.34
N ALA A 513 37.63 17.40 17.24
CA ALA A 513 38.50 17.63 18.38
C ALA A 513 38.36 19.06 18.94
N ASP A 514 38.27 20.07 18.07
CA ASP A 514 38.21 21.48 18.47
C ASP A 514 36.81 21.89 18.94
N VAL A 515 35.77 21.53 18.20
CA VAL A 515 34.41 22.07 18.35
C VAL A 515 33.47 21.07 19.03
N PHE A 516 33.44 19.83 18.53
CA PHE A 516 32.39 18.88 18.93
C PHE A 516 32.74 18.05 20.16
N ARG A 517 34.01 17.94 20.54
CA ARG A 517 34.48 17.05 21.62
C ARG A 517 33.72 17.23 22.93
N ASN A 518 33.52 18.48 23.36
CA ASN A 518 32.82 18.77 24.61
C ASN A 518 31.34 18.34 24.56
N ARG A 519 30.70 18.47 23.40
CA ARG A 519 29.31 18.08 23.18
C ARG A 519 29.17 16.56 23.07
N ILE A 520 30.11 15.89 22.37
CA ILE A 520 30.24 14.43 22.37
C ILE A 520 30.36 13.91 23.80
N LYS A 521 31.25 14.49 24.62
CA LYS A 521 31.36 14.14 26.04
C LYS A 521 30.04 14.28 26.79
N ASN A 522 29.34 15.40 26.62
CA ASN A 522 28.09 15.66 27.33
C ASN A 522 26.98 14.67 26.92
N ALA A 523 26.90 14.33 25.63
CA ALA A 523 25.98 13.32 25.13
C ALA A 523 26.27 11.91 25.68
N ILE A 524 27.55 11.51 25.71
CA ILE A 524 27.96 10.23 26.31
C ILE A 524 27.64 10.23 27.81
N ARG A 525 27.82 11.37 28.48
CA ARG A 525 27.47 11.55 29.89
C ARG A 525 25.98 11.39 30.13
N ALA A 526 25.14 12.06 29.35
CA ALA A 526 23.68 11.95 29.46
C ALA A 526 23.22 10.50 29.24
N TYR A 527 23.77 9.80 28.25
CA TYR A 527 23.53 8.36 28.07
C TYR A 527 23.94 7.56 29.32
N GLY A 528 25.13 7.78 29.85
CA GLY A 528 25.59 7.05 31.04
C GLY A 528 24.72 7.32 32.27
N GLU A 529 24.33 8.57 32.50
CA GLU A 529 23.45 8.98 33.60
C GLU A 529 22.04 8.39 33.43
N SER A 530 21.50 8.29 32.20
CA SER A 530 20.20 7.66 31.93
C SER A 530 20.21 6.14 32.17
N LYS A 531 21.38 5.51 32.07
CA LYS A 531 21.62 4.12 32.49
C LYS A 531 21.91 3.96 33.99
N GLY A 532 21.97 5.06 34.75
CA GLY A 532 22.25 5.05 36.18
C GLY A 532 23.74 4.89 36.52
N TYR A 533 24.63 5.12 35.55
CA TYR A 533 26.07 5.01 35.77
C TYR A 533 26.61 6.17 36.61
N VAL A 534 27.45 5.84 37.58
CA VAL A 534 28.19 6.81 38.39
C VAL A 534 29.66 6.75 37.99
N ILE A 535 30.01 7.54 36.98
CA ILE A 535 31.31 7.51 36.32
C ILE A 535 32.01 8.86 36.52
N ASP A 536 33.32 8.82 36.77
CA ASP A 536 34.13 10.03 36.86
C ASP A 536 34.12 10.81 35.54
N ASN A 537 33.99 12.13 35.61
CA ASN A 537 33.87 12.98 34.41
C ASN A 537 35.06 12.84 33.45
N PHE A 538 36.24 12.46 33.95
CA PHE A 538 37.42 12.18 33.13
C PHE A 538 37.23 10.98 32.20
N VAL A 539 36.42 9.98 32.56
CA VAL A 539 36.12 8.84 31.69
C VAL A 539 35.27 9.27 30.49
N TYR A 540 34.27 10.14 30.69
CA TYR A 540 33.50 10.71 29.58
C TYR A 540 34.38 11.58 28.67
N GLU A 541 35.31 12.36 29.23
CA GLU A 541 36.31 13.09 28.44
C GLU A 541 37.18 12.11 27.64
N ALA A 542 37.67 11.03 28.26
CA ALA A 542 38.47 10.01 27.57
C ALA A 542 37.69 9.34 26.43
N LEU A 543 36.41 9.02 26.64
CA LEU A 543 35.54 8.42 25.62
C LEU A 543 35.28 9.36 24.43
N ALA A 544 35.15 10.67 24.68
CA ALA A 544 34.99 11.67 23.63
C ALA A 544 36.23 11.82 22.73
N TRP A 545 37.41 11.39 23.18
CA TRP A 545 38.61 11.27 22.36
C TRP A 545 38.63 10.01 21.48
N GLY A 546 37.68 9.10 21.63
CA GLY A 546 37.62 7.87 20.84
C GLY A 546 37.53 8.15 19.34
N GLY A 547 38.49 7.65 18.56
CA GLY A 547 38.61 7.93 17.13
C GLY A 547 39.39 9.21 16.78
N LEU A 548 39.74 10.02 17.78
CA LEU A 548 40.44 11.30 17.64
C LEU A 548 41.87 11.30 18.21
N THR A 549 42.36 10.14 18.69
CA THR A 549 43.70 9.99 19.29
C THR A 549 44.80 9.85 18.25
N ASP A 550 44.47 9.25 17.11
CA ASP A 550 45.40 8.84 16.08
C ASP A 550 44.87 9.22 14.70
N MET A 551 45.77 9.38 13.73
CA MET A 551 45.42 9.59 12.33
C MET A 551 46.27 8.69 11.43
N GLN A 552 45.68 8.24 10.32
CA GLN A 552 46.40 7.54 9.27
C GLN A 552 47.01 8.54 8.30
N ILE A 553 48.29 8.36 7.99
CA ILE A 553 48.99 9.08 6.93
C ILE A 553 49.48 8.08 5.89
N ILE A 554 49.28 8.41 4.62
CA ILE A 554 49.83 7.68 3.48
C ILE A 554 50.99 8.50 2.93
N GLN A 555 52.21 8.02 3.11
CA GLN A 555 53.40 8.60 2.50
C GLN A 555 54.10 7.54 1.67
N ASN A 556 54.37 7.81 0.39
CA ASN A 556 55.05 6.89 -0.53
C ASN A 556 54.41 5.49 -0.61
N ASN A 557 53.08 5.40 -0.60
CA ASN A 557 52.30 4.14 -0.53
C ASN A 557 52.57 3.29 0.73
N ILE A 558 53.07 3.91 1.80
CA ILE A 558 53.18 3.28 3.12
C ILE A 558 52.14 3.93 4.03
N GLU A 559 51.21 3.12 4.51
CA GLU A 559 50.28 3.51 5.57
C GLU A 559 51.01 3.49 6.92
N SER A 560 50.94 4.60 7.63
CA SER A 560 51.41 4.69 9.02
C SER A 560 50.38 5.40 9.89
N THR A 561 50.29 5.00 11.15
CA THR A 561 49.42 5.64 12.14
C THR A 561 50.30 6.53 13.02
N ILE A 562 49.93 7.80 13.14
CA ILE A 562 50.59 8.77 14.03
C ILE A 562 49.58 9.32 15.03
N THR A 563 50.06 9.79 16.19
CA THR A 563 49.19 10.50 17.13
C THR A 563 48.65 11.77 16.51
N HIS A 564 47.34 11.99 16.66
CA HIS A 564 46.67 13.14 16.07
C HIS A 564 47.18 14.46 16.67
N PRO A 565 47.55 15.48 15.88
CA PRO A 565 48.11 16.74 16.38
C PRO A 565 47.22 17.43 17.42
N LYS A 566 45.89 17.47 17.19
CA LYS A 566 44.94 18.03 18.17
C LYS A 566 44.93 17.28 19.50
N PHE A 567 45.14 15.97 19.51
CA PHE A 567 45.23 15.22 20.76
C PHE A 567 46.48 15.62 21.56
N LEU A 568 47.61 15.87 20.88
CA LEU A 568 48.82 16.41 21.53
C LEU A 568 48.62 17.84 22.02
N GLU A 569 47.90 18.67 21.27
CA GLU A 569 47.60 20.06 21.60
C GLU A 569 46.74 20.17 22.87
N TYR A 570 45.59 19.50 22.89
CA TYR A 570 44.65 19.57 24.02
C TYR A 570 45.06 18.70 25.21
N VAL A 571 45.85 17.65 24.99
CA VAL A 571 46.33 16.75 26.04
C VAL A 571 47.87 16.70 26.00
N PRO A 572 48.59 17.77 26.37
CA PRO A 572 50.05 17.85 26.23
C PRO A 572 50.81 16.95 27.22
N ASN A 573 50.17 16.55 28.32
CA ASN A 573 50.76 15.65 29.29
C ASN A 573 50.72 14.18 28.82
N ALA A 574 51.89 13.55 28.71
CA ALA A 574 52.01 12.16 28.26
C ALA A 574 51.32 11.13 29.18
N ASN A 575 51.33 11.35 30.49
CA ASN A 575 50.66 10.45 31.44
C ASN A 575 49.15 10.53 31.28
N THR A 576 48.60 11.74 31.08
CA THR A 576 47.17 11.93 30.81
C THR A 576 46.76 11.27 29.49
N ARG A 577 47.56 11.40 28.42
CA ARG A 577 47.30 10.67 27.16
C ARG A 577 47.29 9.17 27.36
N SER A 578 48.27 8.62 28.08
CA SER A 578 48.30 7.19 28.41
C SER A 578 47.07 6.76 29.21
N GLN A 579 46.60 7.56 30.17
CA GLN A 579 45.37 7.27 30.91
C GLN A 579 44.13 7.23 30.01
N ILE A 580 44.00 8.19 29.08
CA ILE A 580 42.91 8.21 28.09
C ILE A 580 42.94 6.95 27.22
N LEU A 581 44.10 6.61 26.66
CA LEU A 581 44.26 5.42 25.82
C LEU A 581 43.94 4.12 26.57
N ASN A 582 44.33 4.06 27.85
CA ASN A 582 44.03 2.93 28.72
C ASN A 582 42.53 2.76 28.97
N ILE A 583 41.81 3.86 29.23
CA ILE A 583 40.34 3.87 29.36
C ILE A 583 39.69 3.42 28.05
N LEU A 584 40.09 4.00 26.92
CA LEU A 584 39.56 3.66 25.60
C LEU A 584 39.72 2.18 25.26
N ASN A 585 40.85 1.58 25.64
CA ASN A 585 41.10 0.15 25.44
C ASN A 585 40.31 -0.71 26.43
N ALA A 586 40.20 -0.30 27.70
CA ALA A 586 39.41 -1.02 28.71
C ALA A 586 37.94 -1.14 28.27
N GLU A 587 37.35 -0.03 27.82
CA GLU A 587 35.95 0.03 27.37
C GLU A 587 35.71 -0.72 26.06
N ARG A 588 36.66 -0.70 25.11
CA ARG A 588 36.53 -1.42 23.83
C ARG A 588 36.52 -2.93 23.99
N HIS A 589 37.29 -3.45 24.95
CA HIS A 589 37.45 -4.89 25.15
C HIS A 589 36.67 -5.40 26.36
N ASN A 590 35.95 -4.53 27.06
CA ASN A 590 35.27 -4.80 28.34
C ASN A 590 36.13 -5.65 29.29
N GLN A 591 37.39 -5.26 29.43
CA GLN A 591 38.35 -5.91 30.31
C GLN A 591 39.26 -4.85 30.93
N LEU A 592 40.04 -5.23 31.93
CA LEU A 592 41.08 -4.36 32.46
C LEU A 592 41.99 -3.90 31.32
N GLY A 593 42.03 -2.58 31.10
CA GLY A 593 42.91 -1.99 30.12
C GLY A 593 44.37 -2.07 30.57
N PHE A 594 45.27 -1.70 29.66
CA PHE A 594 46.65 -1.41 30.05
C PHE A 594 46.66 -0.38 31.19
N GLY A 595 47.59 -0.49 32.14
CA GLY A 595 47.68 0.44 33.27
C GLY A 595 46.52 0.41 34.29
N ASN A 596 45.78 -0.71 34.40
CA ASN A 596 44.73 -0.95 35.41
C ASN A 596 43.43 -0.13 35.26
N ALA A 597 43.17 0.46 34.08
CA ALA A 597 41.87 1.07 33.83
C ALA A 597 40.77 -0.01 33.85
N VAL A 598 39.68 0.25 34.56
CA VAL A 598 38.53 -0.67 34.68
C VAL A 598 37.41 -0.15 33.78
N PRO A 599 36.80 -0.98 32.93
CA PRO A 599 35.63 -0.58 32.15
C PRO A 599 34.49 -0.17 33.08
N LYS A 600 33.73 0.84 32.66
CA LYS A 600 32.67 1.46 33.44
C LYS A 600 31.28 1.21 32.88
N GLY A 601 31.16 0.95 31.57
CA GLY A 601 29.89 0.46 31.00
C GLY A 601 29.63 -0.98 31.43
N GLN A 602 28.35 -1.38 31.43
CA GLN A 602 27.91 -2.62 32.10
C GLN A 602 27.43 -3.73 31.15
N GLN A 603 27.32 -3.48 29.83
CA GLN A 603 26.81 -4.48 28.90
C GLN A 603 27.80 -4.72 27.75
N PRO A 604 28.47 -5.90 27.67
CA PRO A 604 29.17 -6.33 26.46
C PRO A 604 28.16 -6.67 25.35
N CYS A 605 28.57 -6.47 24.09
CA CYS A 605 27.80 -6.79 22.90
C CYS A 605 27.98 -8.26 22.45
N ASN A 606 27.82 -9.22 23.39
CA ASN A 606 28.03 -10.65 23.14
C ASN A 606 26.78 -11.49 23.40
#